data_AF-A0A1D6GMZ0-F1
#
_entry.id   AF-A0A1D6GMZ0-F1
#
_cell.length_a   1.000
_cell.length_b   1.000
_cell.length_c   1.000
_cell.angle_alpha   90.00
_cell.angle_beta   90.00
_cell.angle_gamma   90.00
#
_symmetry.space_group_name_H-M   'P 1'
#
loop_
_entity.id
_entity.type
_entity.pdbx_description
1 polymer ?
#
loop_
_entity_poly.entity_id
_entity_poly.type
_entity_poly.pdbx_seq_one_letter_code
_entity_poly.pdbx_strand_id
1 'polypeptide(L)'
;MMEKERGNLLKALGTQVAEPLRAMVMGAPLEDARHLAQRYDRMRQEAEAQAIEVSKRQMKLREASGNSDMVSRLEAAESKLQELKSNMGVLGKEAVAAMTAVEAQQQRLTLQRLIALVESERNYHQKVLQILDQLEREMVSERQRIEGAPPVVESSMPPPPAYEEVNGIFMRNTVAELVETVEYFLAEAIQSYQAESDTELNLSTGDYIVVRKVSNNGWAEGECRGKAGWFPYDYIEKRERVLASKVAQVF
;
A
#
# COMPACT_ATOMS: atom_id res chain seq x y z
N MET A 1 -6.55 -9.14 7.99
CA MET A 1 -5.15 -9.63 8.15
C MET A 1 -4.31 -9.42 6.89
N MET A 2 -4.78 -9.81 5.69
CA MET A 2 -4.03 -9.61 4.45
C MET A 2 -3.74 -8.13 4.11
N GLU A 3 -4.67 -7.21 4.40
CA GLU A 3 -4.44 -5.76 4.20
C GLU A 3 -3.27 -5.21 5.02
N LYS A 4 -3.07 -5.73 6.24
CA LYS A 4 -1.94 -5.38 7.08
C LYS A 4 -0.62 -5.82 6.44
N GLU A 5 -0.56 -7.03 5.91
CA GLU A 5 0.64 -7.52 5.21
C GLU A 5 0.91 -6.75 3.92
N ARG A 6 -0.14 -6.31 3.22
CA ARG A 6 -0.01 -5.42 2.06
C ARG A 6 0.57 -4.07 2.47
N GLY A 7 0.13 -3.51 3.60
CA GLY A 7 0.70 -2.30 4.18
C GLY A 7 2.18 -2.47 4.55
N ASN A 8 2.56 -3.61 5.12
CA ASN A 8 3.95 -3.94 5.44
C ASN A 8 4.82 -4.02 4.18
N LEU A 9 4.32 -4.68 3.12
CA LEU A 9 5.00 -4.73 1.82
C LEU A 9 5.23 -3.33 1.26
N LEU A 10 4.18 -2.52 1.15
CA LEU A 10 4.28 -1.15 0.62
C LEU A 10 5.28 -0.30 1.41
N LYS A 11 5.27 -0.43 2.74
CA LYS A 11 6.26 0.26 3.60
C LYS A 11 7.68 -0.21 3.31
N ALA A 12 7.92 -1.52 3.16
CA ALA A 12 9.22 -2.06 2.83
C ALA A 12 9.70 -1.60 1.45
N LEU A 13 8.83 -1.61 0.43
CA LEU A 13 9.15 -1.09 -0.90
C LEU A 13 9.47 0.41 -0.86
N GLY A 14 8.72 1.19 -0.07
CA GLY A 14 8.98 2.61 0.12
C GLY A 14 10.38 2.89 0.70
N THR A 15 10.68 2.29 1.86
CA THR A 15 11.90 2.62 2.62
C THR A 15 13.14 1.88 2.14
N GLN A 16 13.00 0.64 1.67
CA GLN A 16 14.14 -0.18 1.28
C GLN A 16 14.46 -0.10 -0.22
N VAL A 17 13.53 0.34 -1.07
CA VAL A 17 13.71 0.39 -2.52
C VAL A 17 13.58 1.81 -3.04
N ALA A 18 12.42 2.45 -2.89
CA ALA A 18 12.12 3.71 -3.54
C ALA A 18 12.93 4.90 -3.00
N GLU A 19 13.04 5.03 -1.67
CA GLU A 19 13.81 6.11 -1.03
C GLU A 19 15.32 6.05 -1.38
N PRO A 20 16.01 4.89 -1.25
CA PRO A 20 17.42 4.81 -1.65
C PRO A 20 17.66 5.07 -3.13
N LEU A 21 16.77 4.61 -4.02
CA LEU A 21 16.89 4.90 -5.46
C LEU A 21 16.74 6.39 -5.75
N ARG A 22 15.80 7.09 -5.09
CA ARG A 22 15.68 8.55 -5.19
C ARG A 22 16.93 9.26 -4.68
N ALA A 23 17.44 8.85 -3.52
CA ALA A 23 18.66 9.42 -2.94
C ALA A 23 19.89 9.22 -3.84
N MET A 24 19.95 8.10 -4.56
CA MET A 24 21.04 7.79 -5.48
C MET A 24 21.03 8.68 -6.74
N VAL A 25 19.85 9.08 -7.21
CA VAL A 25 19.68 9.95 -8.39
C VAL A 25 19.91 11.43 -8.05
N MET A 26 19.58 11.82 -6.82
CA MET A 26 19.72 13.19 -6.30
C MET A 26 20.92 13.36 -5.35
N GLY A 27 21.86 12.40 -5.37
CA GLY A 27 22.96 12.35 -4.41
C GLY A 27 24.12 13.26 -4.81
N ALA A 28 24.72 13.91 -3.82
CA ALA A 28 25.91 14.75 -3.99
C ALA A 28 27.03 14.11 -4.84
N PRO A 29 27.37 12.80 -4.70
CA PRO A 29 28.43 12.20 -5.52
C PRO A 29 28.18 12.27 -7.03
N LEU A 30 26.92 12.11 -7.47
CA LEU A 30 26.57 12.20 -8.88
C LEU A 30 26.59 13.65 -9.38
N GLU A 31 26.16 14.60 -8.54
CA GLU A 31 26.21 16.03 -8.86
C GLU A 31 27.66 16.52 -8.96
N ASP A 32 28.52 16.14 -8.01
CA ASP A 32 29.95 16.48 -8.02
C ASP A 32 30.67 15.92 -9.26
N ALA A 33 30.39 14.66 -9.62
CA ALA A 33 30.93 14.05 -10.83
C ALA A 33 30.45 14.77 -12.11
N ARG A 34 29.18 15.20 -12.16
CA ARG A 34 28.66 16.03 -13.26
C ARG A 34 29.36 17.39 -13.33
N HIS A 35 29.59 18.05 -12.19
CA HIS A 35 30.32 19.31 -12.15
C HIS A 35 31.76 19.16 -12.64
N LEU A 36 32.45 18.08 -12.27
CA LEU A 36 33.79 17.78 -12.78
C LEU A 36 33.80 17.59 -14.31
N ALA A 37 32.86 16.81 -14.84
CA ALA A 37 32.72 16.61 -16.28
C ALA A 37 32.46 17.93 -17.03
N GLN A 38 31.56 18.77 -16.52
CA GLN A 38 31.29 20.09 -17.10
C GLN A 38 32.51 21.02 -17.06
N ARG A 39 33.28 21.01 -15.96
CA ARG A 39 34.52 21.78 -15.87
C ARG A 39 35.56 21.29 -16.86
N TYR A 40 35.68 19.97 -17.04
CA TYR A 40 36.56 19.37 -18.04
C TYR A 40 36.18 19.82 -19.45
N ASP A 41 34.89 19.78 -19.81
CA ASP A 41 34.42 20.20 -21.13
C ASP A 41 34.70 21.68 -21.41
N ARG A 42 34.51 22.57 -20.42
CA ARG A 42 34.88 23.98 -20.56
C ARG A 42 36.38 24.15 -20.80
N MET A 43 37.22 23.49 -20.01
CA MET A 43 38.67 23.56 -20.16
C MET A 43 39.15 22.98 -21.48
N ARG A 44 38.47 21.93 -21.98
CA ARG A 44 38.74 21.35 -23.30
C ARG A 44 38.46 22.36 -24.41
N GLN A 45 37.33 23.04 -24.37
CA GLN A 45 36.98 24.09 -25.33
C GLN A 45 37.99 25.25 -25.30
N GLU A 46 38.44 25.67 -24.12
CA GLU A 46 39.49 26.69 -23.98
C GLU A 46 40.83 26.25 -24.58
N ALA A 47 41.23 24.98 -24.35
CA ALA A 47 42.43 24.41 -24.93
C ALA A 47 42.34 24.30 -26.46
N GLU A 48 41.19 23.90 -27.00
CA GLU A 48 40.90 23.85 -28.45
C GLU A 48 41.00 25.25 -29.07
N ALA A 49 40.38 26.26 -28.46
CA ALA A 49 40.45 27.64 -28.92
C ALA A 49 41.89 28.18 -28.91
N GLN A 50 42.64 27.91 -27.84
CA GLN A 50 44.04 28.30 -27.73
C GLN A 50 44.92 27.58 -28.77
N ALA A 51 44.64 26.32 -29.09
CA ALA A 51 45.36 25.58 -30.11
C ALA A 51 45.16 26.16 -31.52
N ILE A 52 43.92 26.55 -31.86
CA ILE A 52 43.62 27.26 -33.11
C ILE A 52 44.40 28.57 -33.18
N GLU A 53 44.45 29.31 -32.07
CA GLU A 53 45.11 30.60 -32.01
C GLU A 53 46.66 30.49 -32.11
N VAL A 54 47.25 29.44 -31.54
CA VAL A 54 48.67 29.08 -31.75
C VAL A 54 48.91 28.77 -33.24
N SER A 55 48.07 27.95 -33.87
CA SER A 55 48.20 27.60 -35.29
C SER A 55 48.14 28.83 -36.19
N LYS A 56 47.24 29.78 -35.91
CA LYS A 56 47.17 31.07 -36.63
C LYS A 56 48.44 31.90 -36.48
N ARG A 57 49.04 31.96 -35.28
CA ARG A 57 50.30 32.69 -35.05
C ARG A 57 51.48 32.04 -35.75
N GLN A 58 51.56 30.71 -35.74
CA GLN A 58 52.60 29.97 -36.47
C GLN A 58 52.53 30.24 -37.97
N MET A 59 51.34 30.28 -38.55
CA MET A 59 51.14 30.63 -39.97
C MET A 59 51.61 32.05 -40.26
N LYS A 60 51.19 33.04 -39.46
CA LYS A 60 51.62 34.44 -39.62
C LYS A 60 53.13 34.64 -39.48
N LEU A 61 53.78 33.92 -38.56
CA LEU A 61 55.23 33.99 -38.38
C LEU A 61 55.99 33.41 -39.59
N ARG A 62 55.44 32.38 -40.23
CA ARG A 62 56.00 31.81 -41.46
C ARG A 62 55.94 32.79 -42.64
N GLU A 63 54.90 33.62 -42.69
CA GLU A 63 54.72 34.64 -43.74
C GLU A 63 55.51 35.94 -43.45
N ALA A 64 55.68 36.31 -42.18
CA ALA A 64 56.39 37.50 -41.75
C ALA A 64 57.77 37.14 -41.15
N SER A 65 58.77 36.89 -42.02
CA SER A 65 60.15 36.61 -41.58
C SER A 65 60.75 37.75 -40.74
N GLY A 66 61.24 37.43 -39.54
CA GLY A 66 62.16 38.28 -38.78
C GLY A 66 61.57 39.18 -37.69
N ASN A 67 60.30 39.02 -37.30
CA ASN A 67 59.71 39.81 -36.23
C ASN A 67 59.88 39.15 -34.84
N SER A 68 60.84 39.63 -34.04
CA SER A 68 61.12 39.15 -32.68
C SER A 68 59.92 39.25 -31.72
N ASP A 69 59.02 40.22 -31.89
CA ASP A 69 57.81 40.37 -31.07
C ASP A 69 56.73 39.33 -31.44
N MET A 70 56.70 38.87 -32.69
CA MET A 70 55.79 37.80 -33.10
C MET A 70 56.23 36.45 -32.55
N VAL A 71 57.55 36.22 -32.48
CA VAL A 71 58.14 35.02 -31.88
C VAL A 71 57.81 34.93 -30.39
N SER A 72 58.07 35.99 -29.62
CA SER A 72 57.77 36.00 -28.18
C SER A 72 56.28 35.81 -27.87
N ARG A 73 55.39 36.39 -28.68
CA ARG A 73 53.94 36.20 -28.56
C ARG A 73 53.49 34.78 -28.91
N LEU A 74 54.15 34.12 -29.86
CA LEU A 74 53.89 32.73 -30.19
C LEU A 74 54.32 31.81 -29.04
N GLU A 75 55.53 32.00 -28.51
CA GLU A 75 56.04 31.25 -27.35
C GLU A 75 55.11 31.38 -26.13
N ALA A 76 54.64 32.59 -25.83
CA ALA A 76 53.67 32.81 -24.75
C ALA A 76 52.34 32.07 -24.99
N ALA A 77 51.84 32.06 -26.23
CA ALA A 77 50.62 31.34 -26.58
C ALA A 77 50.79 29.82 -26.50
N GLU A 78 51.96 29.29 -26.87
CA GLU A 78 52.32 27.87 -26.75
C GLU A 78 52.48 27.43 -25.30
N SER A 79 53.11 28.26 -24.46
CA SER A 79 53.22 28.03 -23.02
C SER A 79 51.85 27.93 -22.36
N LYS A 80 50.95 28.88 -22.67
CA LYS A 80 49.56 28.85 -22.18
C LYS A 80 48.81 27.60 -22.65
N LEU A 81 49.01 27.17 -23.89
CA LEU A 81 48.41 25.94 -24.41
C LEU A 81 48.92 24.70 -23.64
N GLN A 82 50.21 24.65 -23.34
CA GLN A 82 50.81 23.56 -22.57
C GLN A 82 50.26 23.51 -21.15
N GLU A 83 50.09 24.66 -20.48
CA GLU A 83 49.46 24.75 -19.17
C GLU A 83 48.01 24.25 -19.20
N LEU A 84 47.20 24.72 -20.16
CA LEU A 84 45.82 24.26 -20.33
C LEU A 84 45.75 22.74 -20.56
N LYS A 85 46.64 22.17 -21.37
CA LYS A 85 46.72 20.72 -21.60
C LYS A 85 47.07 19.95 -20.33
N SER A 86 48.01 20.46 -19.53
CA SER A 86 48.39 19.85 -18.25
C SER A 86 47.21 19.84 -17.27
N ASN A 87 46.58 21.01 -17.08
CA ASN A 87 45.43 21.16 -16.19
C ASN A 87 44.25 20.29 -16.65
N MET A 88 43.98 20.24 -17.96
CA MET A 88 42.94 19.40 -18.54
C MET A 88 43.22 17.91 -18.31
N GLY A 89 44.50 17.50 -18.36
CA GLY A 89 44.90 16.12 -18.09
C GLY A 89 44.66 15.70 -16.64
N VAL A 90 44.91 16.59 -15.66
CA VAL A 90 44.61 16.33 -14.24
C VAL A 90 43.10 16.28 -14.02
N LEU A 91 42.38 17.30 -14.47
CA LEU A 91 40.93 17.38 -14.31
C LEU A 91 40.19 16.22 -15.01
N GLY A 92 40.69 15.78 -16.16
CA GLY A 92 40.15 14.62 -16.86
C GLY A 92 40.28 13.33 -16.06
N LYS A 93 41.41 13.11 -15.38
CA LYS A 93 41.60 11.95 -14.49
C LYS A 93 40.64 12.00 -13.31
N GLU A 94 40.46 13.18 -12.70
CA GLU A 94 39.52 13.38 -11.59
C GLU A 94 38.07 13.11 -12.03
N ALA A 95 37.65 13.66 -13.17
CA ALA A 95 36.30 13.46 -13.71
C ALA A 95 36.03 11.98 -14.04
N VAL A 96 36.98 11.29 -14.67
CA VAL A 96 36.86 9.85 -14.96
C VAL A 96 36.77 9.05 -13.67
N ALA A 97 37.68 9.28 -12.72
CA ALA A 97 37.67 8.57 -11.44
C ALA A 97 36.35 8.77 -10.68
N ALA A 98 35.83 10.00 -10.63
CA ALA A 98 34.56 10.30 -9.99
C ALA A 98 33.38 9.60 -10.67
N MET A 99 33.29 9.67 -12.01
CA MET A 99 32.21 9.03 -12.77
C MET A 99 32.23 7.50 -12.62
N THR A 100 33.41 6.88 -12.70
CA THR A 100 33.56 5.42 -12.48
C THR A 100 33.18 5.01 -11.06
N ALA A 101 33.54 5.81 -10.05
CA ALA A 101 33.16 5.54 -8.66
C ALA A 101 31.63 5.61 -8.47
N VAL A 102 30.98 6.62 -9.07
CA VAL A 102 29.52 6.76 -9.05
C VAL A 102 28.84 5.60 -9.75
N GLU A 103 29.32 5.19 -10.92
CA GLU A 103 28.76 4.04 -11.65
C GLU A 103 28.84 2.76 -10.82
N ALA A 104 30.01 2.45 -10.25
CA ALA A 104 30.20 1.28 -9.40
C ALA A 104 29.28 1.31 -8.16
N GLN A 105 29.14 2.49 -7.53
CA GLN A 105 28.22 2.67 -6.42
C GLN A 105 26.76 2.43 -6.85
N GLN A 106 26.34 3.00 -7.99
CA GLN A 106 24.98 2.87 -8.50
C GLN A 106 24.64 1.42 -8.85
N GLN A 107 25.53 0.71 -9.52
CA GLN A 107 25.35 -0.71 -9.86
C GLN A 107 25.17 -1.56 -8.58
N ARG A 108 26.07 -1.39 -7.60
CA ARG A 108 26.00 -2.13 -6.33
C ARG A 108 24.71 -1.84 -5.58
N LEU A 109 24.32 -0.57 -5.45
CA LEU A 109 23.09 -0.20 -4.75
C LEU A 109 21.85 -0.70 -5.50
N THR A 110 21.81 -0.55 -6.83
CA THR A 110 20.68 -1.03 -7.65
C THR A 110 20.44 -2.51 -7.46
N LEU A 111 21.51 -3.33 -7.50
CA LEU A 111 21.40 -4.77 -7.23
C LEU A 111 20.83 -5.04 -5.82
N GLN A 112 21.33 -4.35 -4.80
CA GLN A 112 20.80 -4.48 -3.43
C GLN A 112 19.30 -4.13 -3.35
N ARG A 113 18.84 -3.10 -4.08
CA ARG A 113 17.42 -2.71 -4.11
C ARG A 113 16.55 -3.73 -4.83
N LEU A 114 17.04 -4.32 -5.92
CA LEU A 114 16.33 -5.39 -6.62
C LEU A 114 16.19 -6.65 -5.75
N ILE A 115 17.22 -7.02 -5.00
CA ILE A 115 17.15 -8.11 -4.03
C ILE A 115 16.09 -7.80 -2.97
N ALA A 116 16.15 -6.63 -2.34
CA ALA A 116 15.19 -6.23 -1.31
C ALA A 116 13.73 -6.20 -1.82
N LEU A 117 13.51 -5.78 -3.06
CA LEU A 117 12.21 -5.82 -3.73
C LEU A 117 11.68 -7.26 -3.82
N VAL A 118 12.48 -8.17 -4.39
CA VAL A 118 12.09 -9.57 -4.57
C VAL A 118 11.87 -10.27 -3.23
N GLU A 119 12.71 -10.01 -2.25
CA GLU A 119 12.57 -10.59 -0.91
C GLU A 119 11.32 -10.08 -0.19
N SER A 120 11.00 -8.80 -0.32
CA SER A 120 9.78 -8.22 0.26
C SER A 120 8.53 -8.83 -0.35
N GLU A 121 8.49 -8.95 -1.69
CA GLU A 121 7.41 -9.63 -2.42
C GLU A 121 7.26 -11.09 -1.99
N ARG A 122 8.38 -11.84 -1.95
CA ARG A 122 8.37 -13.25 -1.50
C ARG A 122 7.82 -13.39 -0.08
N ASN A 123 8.29 -12.53 0.84
CA ASN A 123 7.85 -12.56 2.22
C ASN A 123 6.35 -12.23 2.35
N TYR A 124 5.84 -11.25 1.60
CA TYR A 124 4.41 -10.93 1.56
C TYR A 124 3.58 -12.14 1.14
N HIS A 125 3.90 -12.77 0.01
CA HIS A 125 3.17 -13.93 -0.48
C HIS A 125 3.24 -15.10 0.50
N GLN A 126 4.41 -15.34 1.10
CA GLN A 126 4.56 -16.37 2.12
C GLN A 126 3.68 -16.11 3.35
N LYS A 127 3.53 -14.85 3.77
CA LYS A 127 2.63 -14.46 4.88
C LYS A 127 1.17 -14.59 4.50
N VAL A 128 0.79 -14.24 3.28
CA VAL A 128 -0.58 -14.42 2.77
C VAL A 128 -0.94 -15.90 2.75
N LEU A 129 -0.06 -16.77 2.25
CA LEU A 129 -0.28 -18.23 2.28
C LEU A 129 -0.47 -18.75 3.71
N GLN A 130 0.37 -18.32 4.66
CA GLN A 130 0.21 -18.68 6.08
C GLN A 130 -1.15 -18.27 6.67
N ILE A 131 -1.65 -17.10 6.29
CA ILE A 131 -2.97 -16.61 6.71
C ILE A 131 -4.08 -17.48 6.11
N LEU A 132 -3.98 -17.82 4.82
CA LEU A 132 -4.97 -18.65 4.13
C LEU A 132 -5.00 -20.08 4.67
N ASP A 133 -3.85 -20.71 4.89
CA ASP A 133 -3.76 -22.06 5.48
C ASP A 133 -4.38 -22.09 6.88
N GLN A 134 -4.18 -21.04 7.68
CA GLN A 134 -4.79 -20.92 9.00
C GLN A 134 -6.30 -20.77 8.91
N LEU A 135 -6.79 -19.93 8.00
CA LEU A 135 -8.22 -19.73 7.76
C LEU A 135 -8.89 -21.03 7.28
N GLU A 136 -8.24 -21.79 6.39
CA GLU A 136 -8.75 -23.07 5.92
C GLU A 136 -8.90 -24.06 7.09
N ARG A 137 -7.89 -24.17 7.96
CA ARG A 137 -7.97 -25.03 9.15
C ARG A 137 -9.12 -24.62 10.08
N GLU A 138 -9.32 -23.32 10.29
CA GLU A 138 -10.43 -22.79 11.09
C GLU A 138 -11.78 -23.13 10.46
N MET A 139 -11.92 -22.93 9.14
CA MET A 139 -13.15 -23.26 8.39
C MET A 139 -13.47 -24.77 8.42
N VAL A 140 -12.46 -25.63 8.25
CA VAL A 140 -12.65 -27.09 8.31
C VAL A 140 -13.04 -27.54 9.72
N SER A 141 -12.38 -27.00 10.76
CA SER A 141 -12.75 -27.27 12.15
C SER A 141 -14.18 -26.83 12.46
N GLU A 142 -14.58 -25.66 11.97
CA GLU A 142 -15.95 -25.17 12.16
C GLU A 142 -16.96 -26.04 11.41
N ARG A 143 -16.66 -26.45 10.18
CA ARG A 143 -17.48 -27.39 9.40
C ARG A 143 -17.65 -28.73 10.12
N GLN A 144 -16.58 -29.30 10.67
CA GLN A 144 -16.63 -30.54 11.45
C GLN A 144 -17.43 -30.39 12.74
N ARG A 145 -17.36 -29.22 13.39
CA ARG A 145 -18.17 -28.91 14.57
C ARG A 145 -19.67 -28.88 14.23
N ILE A 146 -20.02 -28.33 13.07
CA ILE A 146 -21.41 -28.28 12.57
C ILE A 146 -21.88 -29.67 12.14
N GLU A 147 -21.09 -30.43 11.37
CA GLU A 147 -21.47 -31.79 10.92
C GLU A 147 -21.46 -32.85 12.03
N GLY A 148 -20.61 -32.68 13.04
CA GLY A 148 -20.53 -33.57 14.21
C GLY A 148 -21.63 -33.31 15.24
N ALA A 149 -22.46 -32.28 15.05
CA ALA A 149 -23.65 -32.08 15.85
C ALA A 149 -24.65 -33.23 15.57
N PRO A 150 -25.28 -33.84 16.60
CA PRO A 150 -26.25 -34.90 16.40
C PRO A 150 -27.40 -34.42 15.48
N PRO A 151 -28.01 -35.32 14.67
CA PRO A 151 -29.11 -34.92 13.82
C PRO A 151 -30.21 -34.34 14.71
N VAL A 152 -30.57 -33.09 14.46
CA VAL A 152 -31.79 -32.51 15.00
C VAL A 152 -32.92 -33.34 14.40
N VAL A 153 -33.48 -34.23 15.22
CA VAL A 153 -34.66 -35.01 14.87
C VAL A 153 -35.73 -34.00 14.44
N GLU A 154 -36.26 -34.17 13.23
CA GLU A 154 -37.49 -33.55 12.74
C GLU A 154 -38.63 -33.92 13.71
N SER A 155 -38.77 -33.17 14.80
CA SER A 155 -39.93 -33.11 15.70
C SER A 155 -39.49 -32.40 16.97
N SER A 156 -39.98 -31.17 17.16
CA SER A 156 -39.75 -30.23 18.27
C SER A 156 -38.53 -29.34 18.07
N MET A 157 -38.79 -28.18 17.48
CA MET A 157 -37.96 -27.01 17.67
C MET A 157 -37.67 -26.84 19.17
N PRO A 158 -36.41 -26.63 19.60
CA PRO A 158 -36.11 -26.43 21.03
C PRO A 158 -36.89 -25.21 21.53
N PRO A 159 -37.47 -25.23 22.74
CA PRO A 159 -38.26 -24.12 23.24
C PRO A 159 -37.45 -22.81 23.23
N PRO A 160 -38.10 -21.65 23.01
CA PRO A 160 -37.41 -20.38 23.03
C PRO A 160 -36.73 -20.15 24.39
N PRO A 161 -35.60 -19.42 24.42
CA PRO A 161 -34.89 -19.16 25.67
C PRO A 161 -35.81 -18.46 26.69
N ALA A 162 -35.81 -18.94 27.93
CA ALA A 162 -36.61 -18.39 29.02
C ALA A 162 -36.21 -16.92 29.32
N TYR A 163 -37.21 -16.08 29.60
CA TYR A 163 -37.05 -14.63 29.80
C TYR A 163 -36.39 -14.23 31.14
N GLU A 164 -35.83 -15.16 31.91
CA GLU A 164 -35.41 -14.93 33.30
C GLU A 164 -33.90 -14.68 33.54
N GLU A 165 -33.05 -14.62 32.52
CA GLU A 165 -31.62 -14.29 32.73
C GLU A 165 -31.27 -12.79 32.70
N VAL A 166 -32.23 -11.89 32.95
CA VAL A 166 -31.93 -10.46 33.05
C VAL A 166 -32.66 -9.80 34.22
N ASN A 167 -32.27 -10.14 35.45
CA ASN A 167 -32.12 -9.13 36.50
C ASN A 167 -31.45 -9.69 37.76
N GLY A 168 -30.20 -9.30 37.98
CA GLY A 168 -29.59 -9.31 39.31
C GLY A 168 -28.21 -9.95 39.40
N ILE A 169 -27.17 -9.21 39.00
CA ILE A 169 -26.01 -8.90 39.84
C ILE A 169 -25.28 -7.70 39.20
N PHE A 170 -25.08 -6.69 40.03
CA PHE A 170 -24.67 -5.33 39.71
C PHE A 170 -23.20 -5.11 40.10
N MET A 171 -22.61 -4.04 39.53
CA MET A 171 -21.41 -3.29 40.00
C MET A 171 -20.05 -3.99 39.70
N ARG A 172 -18.99 -3.33 39.23
CA ARG A 172 -18.65 -1.91 39.16
C ARG A 172 -17.40 -1.73 38.29
N ASN A 173 -17.28 -0.54 37.72
CA ASN A 173 -16.11 0.13 37.14
C ASN A 173 -15.97 0.13 35.60
N THR A 174 -16.14 1.36 35.09
CA THR A 174 -15.40 1.99 34.00
C THR A 174 -15.35 1.25 32.67
N VAL A 175 -16.23 1.63 31.73
CA VAL A 175 -15.85 2.25 30.45
C VAL A 175 -17.09 2.82 29.79
N ALA A 176 -17.09 4.14 29.60
CA ALA A 176 -17.82 4.76 28.50
C ALA A 176 -17.22 4.22 27.18
N GLU A 177 -18.07 4.06 26.17
CA GLU A 177 -17.75 3.61 24.80
C GLU A 177 -17.65 2.10 24.56
N LEU A 178 -18.75 1.39 24.78
CA LEU A 178 -19.24 0.42 23.80
C LEU A 178 -20.76 0.46 23.86
N VAL A 179 -21.35 1.39 23.10
CA VAL A 179 -22.69 1.18 22.59
C VAL A 179 -22.53 -0.01 21.64
N GLU A 180 -22.75 -1.23 22.15
CA GLU A 180 -23.09 -2.35 21.29
C GLU A 180 -24.33 -1.89 20.51
N THR A 181 -24.10 -1.43 19.29
CA THR A 181 -25.12 -1.20 18.29
C THR A 181 -25.77 -2.56 18.04
N VAL A 182 -26.80 -2.88 18.83
CA VAL A 182 -27.72 -3.97 18.54
C VAL A 182 -28.35 -3.62 17.19
N GLU A 183 -27.87 -4.23 16.10
CA GLU A 183 -28.38 -3.97 14.76
C GLU A 183 -29.81 -4.51 14.64
N TYR A 184 -30.79 -3.66 14.94
CA TYR A 184 -32.19 -3.93 14.59
C TYR A 184 -32.34 -3.94 13.07
N PHE A 185 -33.03 -4.94 12.53
CA PHE A 185 -33.36 -4.97 11.10
C PHE A 185 -34.83 -5.31 10.87
N LEU A 186 -35.33 -4.87 9.70
CA LEU A 186 -36.68 -5.20 9.26
C LEU A 186 -36.65 -6.54 8.52
N ALA A 187 -37.60 -7.40 8.82
CA ALA A 187 -37.81 -8.64 8.09
C ALA A 187 -39.28 -8.80 7.70
N GLU A 188 -39.53 -9.63 6.70
CA GLU A 188 -40.89 -10.03 6.31
C GLU A 188 -41.05 -11.54 6.56
N ALA A 189 -42.16 -11.95 7.17
CA ALA A 189 -42.48 -13.36 7.34
C ALA A 189 -42.77 -14.01 5.99
N ILE A 190 -41.94 -14.97 5.59
CA ILE A 190 -42.16 -15.80 4.40
C ILE A 190 -43.06 -16.99 4.70
N GLN A 191 -43.16 -17.39 5.98
CA GLN A 191 -43.99 -18.49 6.45
C GLN A 191 -44.79 -18.08 7.69
N SER A 192 -46.04 -18.53 7.77
CA SER A 192 -46.87 -18.35 8.97
C SER A 192 -46.37 -19.24 10.12
N TYR A 193 -46.40 -18.72 11.34
CA TYR A 193 -46.02 -19.40 12.56
C TYR A 193 -47.10 -19.21 13.63
N GLN A 194 -47.52 -20.31 14.25
CA GLN A 194 -48.44 -20.27 15.40
C GLN A 194 -47.61 -20.45 16.66
N ALA A 195 -47.72 -19.47 17.56
CA ALA A 195 -47.06 -19.51 18.86
C ALA A 195 -47.61 -20.66 19.70
N GLU A 196 -46.72 -21.51 20.21
CA GLU A 196 -47.03 -22.60 21.13
C GLU A 196 -47.01 -22.13 22.60
N SER A 197 -46.41 -20.97 22.86
CA SER A 197 -46.30 -20.38 24.20
C SER A 197 -46.48 -18.85 24.22
N ASP A 198 -46.73 -18.27 25.40
CA ASP A 198 -46.90 -16.81 25.56
C ASP A 198 -45.61 -16.00 25.31
N THR A 199 -44.47 -16.68 25.21
CA THR A 199 -43.17 -16.06 24.89
C THR A 199 -42.89 -16.03 23.39
N GLU A 200 -43.74 -16.67 22.59
CA GLU A 200 -43.62 -16.76 21.14
C GLU A 200 -44.54 -15.78 20.42
N LEU A 201 -44.11 -15.35 19.23
CA LEU A 201 -44.82 -14.39 18.41
C LEU A 201 -45.49 -15.09 17.25
N ASN A 202 -46.82 -14.97 17.17
CA ASN A 202 -47.56 -15.42 16.00
C ASN A 202 -47.16 -14.60 14.77
N LEU A 203 -46.85 -15.28 13.67
CA LEU A 203 -46.55 -14.67 12.37
C LEU A 203 -47.54 -15.14 11.31
N SER A 204 -47.96 -14.24 10.45
CA SER A 204 -48.63 -14.56 9.19
C SER A 204 -47.71 -14.24 8.02
N THR A 205 -47.69 -15.05 6.98
CA THR A 205 -46.95 -14.73 5.74
C THR A 205 -47.28 -13.31 5.27
N GLY A 206 -46.25 -12.50 5.02
CA GLY A 206 -46.32 -11.09 4.66
C GLY A 206 -46.25 -10.11 5.83
N ASP A 207 -46.20 -10.58 7.09
CA ASP A 207 -46.02 -9.71 8.25
C ASP A 207 -44.64 -9.07 8.27
N TYR A 208 -44.57 -7.79 8.62
CA TYR A 208 -43.31 -7.08 8.83
C TYR A 208 -42.92 -7.10 10.32
N ILE A 209 -41.71 -7.56 10.59
CA ILE A 209 -41.17 -7.74 11.94
C ILE A 209 -39.93 -6.89 12.13
N VAL A 210 -39.87 -6.17 13.25
CA VAL A 210 -38.63 -5.52 13.71
C VAL A 210 -37.85 -6.52 14.54
N VAL A 211 -36.80 -7.10 13.94
CA VAL A 211 -35.94 -8.09 14.62
C VAL A 211 -34.96 -7.37 15.53
N ARG A 212 -34.92 -7.79 16.79
CA ARG A 212 -34.08 -7.20 17.86
C ARG A 212 -32.86 -8.05 18.17
N LYS A 213 -33.01 -9.37 18.07
CA LYS A 213 -31.97 -10.33 18.42
C LYS A 213 -32.14 -11.58 17.59
N VAL A 214 -31.04 -12.13 17.10
CA VAL A 214 -30.99 -13.47 16.50
C VAL A 214 -30.12 -14.33 17.41
N SER A 215 -30.71 -15.37 17.96
CA SER A 215 -30.02 -16.35 18.78
C SER A 215 -29.38 -17.41 17.88
N ASN A 216 -28.26 -17.96 18.32
CA ASN A 216 -27.53 -19.02 17.60
C ASN A 216 -28.28 -20.37 17.55
N ASN A 217 -29.43 -20.49 18.20
CA ASN A 217 -30.28 -21.68 18.26
C ASN A 217 -31.45 -21.64 17.25
N GLY A 218 -31.40 -20.75 16.26
CA GLY A 218 -32.42 -20.65 15.20
C GLY A 218 -33.65 -19.79 15.56
N TRP A 219 -33.68 -19.20 16.75
CA TRP A 219 -34.74 -18.29 17.17
C TRP A 219 -34.36 -16.83 16.98
N ALA A 220 -35.32 -16.02 16.57
CA ALA A 220 -35.22 -14.57 16.54
C ALA A 220 -36.27 -13.95 17.47
N GLU A 221 -35.88 -12.90 18.17
CA GLU A 221 -36.79 -12.08 18.96
C GLU A 221 -37.10 -10.82 18.18
N GLY A 222 -38.38 -10.47 18.10
CA GLY A 222 -38.80 -9.27 17.40
C GLY A 222 -40.18 -8.82 17.82
N GLU A 223 -40.63 -7.75 17.19
CA GLU A 223 -41.94 -7.16 17.43
C GLU A 223 -42.73 -7.08 16.12
N CYS A 224 -43.97 -7.58 16.18
CA CYS A 224 -44.93 -7.51 15.09
C CYS A 224 -46.30 -7.13 15.69
N ARG A 225 -46.99 -6.16 15.07
CA ARG A 225 -48.34 -5.72 15.47
C ARG A 225 -48.47 -5.38 16.97
N GLY A 226 -47.43 -4.78 17.56
CA GLY A 226 -47.39 -4.36 18.96
C GLY A 226 -47.23 -5.51 19.98
N LYS A 227 -46.94 -6.73 19.52
CA LYS A 227 -46.58 -7.87 20.37
C LYS A 227 -45.13 -8.25 20.10
N ALA A 228 -44.39 -8.53 21.17
CA ALA A 228 -43.04 -9.02 21.10
C ALA A 228 -42.98 -10.49 21.52
N GLY A 229 -42.10 -11.24 20.90
CA GLY A 229 -41.89 -12.65 21.22
C GLY A 229 -40.88 -13.29 20.29
N TRP A 230 -40.63 -14.57 20.55
CA TRP A 230 -39.72 -15.40 19.78
C TRP A 230 -40.41 -16.06 18.58
N PHE A 231 -39.71 -16.16 17.47
CA PHE A 231 -40.16 -16.88 16.29
C PHE A 231 -38.97 -17.51 15.54
N PRO A 232 -39.20 -18.49 14.67
CA PRO A 232 -38.13 -19.10 13.88
C PRO A 232 -37.46 -18.09 12.94
N TYR A 233 -36.13 -17.99 12.99
CA TYR A 233 -35.37 -17.10 12.10
C TYR A 233 -35.55 -17.48 10.62
N ASP A 234 -35.66 -18.78 10.31
CA ASP A 234 -35.82 -19.25 8.93
C ASP A 234 -37.19 -18.92 8.32
N TYR A 235 -38.14 -18.44 9.12
CA TYR A 235 -39.50 -18.09 8.68
C TYR A 235 -39.59 -16.64 8.24
N ILE A 236 -38.49 -15.90 8.32
CA ILE A 236 -38.41 -14.50 7.96
C ILE A 236 -37.31 -14.26 6.91
N GLU A 237 -37.53 -13.28 6.05
CA GLU A 237 -36.54 -12.82 5.09
C GLU A 237 -36.13 -11.38 5.44
N LYS A 238 -34.82 -11.13 5.59
CA LYS A 238 -34.31 -9.78 5.86
C LYS A 238 -34.67 -8.87 4.70
N ARG A 239 -35.43 -7.81 5.00
CA ARG A 239 -35.75 -6.75 4.03
C ARG A 239 -34.74 -5.64 4.20
N GLU A 240 -34.01 -5.33 3.14
CA GLU A 240 -33.28 -4.07 3.09
C GLU A 240 -34.29 -2.94 3.28
N ARG A 241 -33.98 -1.99 4.17
CA ARG A 241 -34.70 -0.73 4.20
C ARG A 241 -34.61 -0.15 2.80
N VAL A 242 -35.69 -0.20 2.04
CA VAL A 242 -35.86 0.69 0.91
C VAL A 242 -35.90 2.07 1.55
N LEU A 243 -34.74 2.74 1.59
CA LEU A 243 -34.68 4.16 1.83
C LEU A 243 -35.77 4.77 0.94
N ALA A 244 -36.62 5.60 1.52
CA ALA A 244 -37.69 6.33 0.84
C ALA A 244 -37.10 7.36 -0.15
N SER A 245 -36.34 6.88 -1.12
CA SER A 245 -35.58 7.64 -2.12
C SER A 245 -35.76 7.07 -3.53
N LYS A 246 -36.70 6.13 -3.73
CA LYS A 246 -37.09 5.63 -5.06
C LYS A 246 -38.61 5.60 -5.24
N VAL A 247 -39.26 6.73 -5.00
CA VAL A 247 -40.53 7.08 -5.69
C VAL A 247 -40.54 8.60 -5.93
N ALA A 248 -39.73 9.05 -6.88
CA ALA A 248 -39.90 10.35 -7.51
C ALA A 248 -39.39 10.26 -8.96
N GLN A 249 -40.06 9.42 -9.75
CA GLN A 249 -40.03 9.55 -11.20
C GLN A 249 -41.31 8.98 -11.80
N VAL A 250 -42.42 9.68 -11.57
CA VAL A 250 -43.57 9.74 -12.49
C VAL A 250 -44.20 11.11 -12.31
N PHE A 251 -43.89 12.05 -13.20
CA PHE A 251 -44.79 12.89 -14.01
C PHE A 251 -43.94 13.81 -14.88
#